data_AF-A0A951FBM5-F1
#
_entry.id   AF-A0A951FBM5-F1
#
_cell.length_a   1.000
_cell.length_b   1.000
_cell.length_c   1.000
_cell.angle_alpha   90.00
_cell.angle_beta   90.00
_cell.angle_gamma   90.00
#
_symmetry.space_group_name_H-M   'P 1'
#
loop_
_entity.id
_entity.type
_entity.pdbx_description
1 polymer ?
#
loop_
_entity_poly.entity_id
_entity_poly.type
_entity_poly.pdbx_seq_one_letter_code
_entity_poly.pdbx_strand_id
1 'polypeptide(L)'
;DEEELVLDPALFAALRQQFSQIGRVEVQLKRGDFQNEITRFRYDVLLHLDAAAPVLDSEWLDWQRDQLNSERVDELLATHQPNYLAIRNVPNARVLADVTAATLLAQAGEASTVAELRAETEALRGSGVEPEELWRIGERWLYNVEVTWSGAGDPAAFDVVFRHHSAPAVSIVAGEYTPRRHWNEYANNPLQAKFARSLLPELRRFLKDHLPDYMVPSAFVLLEAMPLTPNAKVDRAALPAPDKLRPELEGAYVAPSTPIEEILAAICADMLGLERVGVHDNFFDLGGHSLLATQIVSRVRDALQVELPLRALFEAPTVAELAETIVQSQLEQASAEDLAATWAELSDLSDEEIAALLASELEES
;
A
#
# COMPACT_ATOMS: atom_id res chain seq x y z
N ASP A 1 2.47 4.20 3.43
CA ASP A 1 3.54 5.21 3.29
C ASP A 1 4.52 5.07 4.43
N GLU A 2 5.76 4.77 4.09
CA GLU A 2 6.88 4.68 5.03
C GLU A 2 7.36 6.11 5.34
N GLU A 3 7.31 6.51 6.61
CA GLU A 3 7.75 7.84 7.05
C GLU A 3 9.27 7.89 7.28
N GLU A 4 9.91 6.73 7.33
CA GLU A 4 11.33 6.61 7.53
C GLU A 4 12.13 6.55 6.24
N LEU A 5 13.38 7.01 6.30
CA LEU A 5 14.33 6.83 5.22
C LEU A 5 14.87 5.39 5.25
N VAL A 6 14.48 4.61 4.26
CA VAL A 6 14.98 3.26 4.01
C VAL A 6 16.09 3.35 2.97
N LEU A 7 17.24 2.74 3.27
CA LEU A 7 18.42 2.74 2.40
C LEU A 7 18.75 1.31 1.99
N ASP A 8 18.97 1.09 0.70
CA ASP A 8 19.56 -0.13 0.15
C ASP A 8 21.04 -0.21 0.59
N PRO A 9 21.51 -1.32 1.19
CA PRO A 9 22.92 -1.53 1.52
C PRO A 9 23.91 -1.23 0.38
N ALA A 10 23.50 -1.45 -0.88
CA ALA A 10 24.31 -1.17 -2.06
C ALA A 10 24.67 0.32 -2.20
N LEU A 11 23.93 1.23 -1.54
CA LEU A 11 24.26 2.65 -1.46
C LEU A 11 25.68 2.87 -0.95
N PHE A 12 26.07 2.14 0.09
CA PHE A 12 27.35 2.38 0.76
C PHE A 12 28.53 1.87 -0.08
N ALA A 13 28.31 0.82 -0.88
CA ALA A 13 29.26 0.41 -1.91
C ALA A 13 29.40 1.49 -3.01
N ALA A 14 28.28 2.10 -3.45
CA ALA A 14 28.30 3.19 -4.42
C ALA A 14 29.01 4.45 -3.87
N LEU A 15 28.78 4.79 -2.60
CA LEU A 15 29.46 5.90 -1.91
C LEU A 15 30.99 5.70 -1.90
N ARG A 16 31.47 4.49 -1.64
CA ARG A 16 32.90 4.16 -1.70
C ARG A 16 33.51 4.45 -3.07
N GLN A 17 32.78 4.17 -4.15
CA GLN A 17 33.26 4.46 -5.50
C GLN A 17 33.29 5.97 -5.82
N GLN A 18 32.47 6.77 -5.15
CA GLN A 18 32.43 8.23 -5.33
C GLN A 18 33.44 8.95 -4.45
N PHE A 19 33.61 8.51 -3.21
CA PHE A 19 34.45 9.13 -2.20
C PHE A 19 35.66 8.24 -1.91
N SER A 20 36.79 8.58 -2.52
CA SER A 20 38.06 7.84 -2.42
C SER A 20 38.65 7.74 -1.01
N GLN A 21 38.22 8.60 -0.08
CA GLN A 21 38.57 8.52 1.34
C GLN A 21 37.95 7.31 2.05
N ILE A 22 36.86 6.76 1.53
CA ILE A 22 36.23 5.56 2.10
C ILE A 22 37.06 4.36 1.65
N GLY A 23 37.91 3.86 2.55
CA GLY A 23 38.80 2.73 2.27
C GLY A 23 38.06 1.38 2.28
N ARG A 24 37.13 1.20 3.23
CA ARG A 24 36.32 -0.01 3.42
C ARG A 24 34.93 0.34 3.97
N VAL A 25 33.95 -0.46 3.58
CA VAL A 25 32.56 -0.41 4.07
C VAL A 25 32.23 -1.76 4.67
N GLU A 26 31.68 -1.77 5.88
CA GLU A 26 31.07 -2.95 6.49
C GLU A 26 29.58 -2.70 6.64
N VAL A 27 28.76 -3.63 6.15
CA VAL A 27 27.31 -3.67 6.38
C VAL A 27 27.04 -4.91 7.21
N GLN A 28 26.40 -4.75 8.37
CA GLN A 28 26.15 -5.85 9.29
C GLN A 28 24.69 -5.92 9.71
N LEU A 29 24.10 -7.11 9.65
CA LEU A 29 22.78 -7.36 10.24
C LEU A 29 22.83 -7.06 11.75
N LYS A 30 21.71 -6.62 12.31
CA LYS A 30 21.59 -6.38 13.75
C LYS A 30 21.73 -7.68 14.55
N ARG A 31 22.52 -7.68 15.61
CA ARG A 31 22.59 -8.81 16.56
C ARG A 31 21.38 -8.83 17.50
N GLY A 32 21.07 -9.99 18.05
CA GLY A 32 20.04 -10.19 19.06
C GLY A 32 19.20 -11.46 18.85
N ASP A 33 18.80 -12.10 19.96
CA ASP A 33 17.96 -13.31 19.93
C ASP A 33 16.45 -13.00 19.82
N PHE A 34 16.04 -11.76 20.11
CA PHE A 34 14.64 -11.37 20.00
C PHE A 34 14.32 -10.85 18.60
N GLN A 35 13.35 -11.46 17.94
CA GLN A 35 12.85 -11.01 16.65
C GLN A 35 11.91 -9.82 16.83
N ASN A 36 12.36 -8.64 16.43
CA ASN A 36 11.56 -7.42 16.34
C ASN A 36 11.94 -6.66 15.05
N GLU A 37 11.29 -5.54 14.80
CA GLU A 37 11.52 -4.74 13.58
C GLU A 37 13.01 -4.35 13.42
N ILE A 38 13.70 -4.01 14.52
CA ILE A 38 15.13 -3.67 14.52
C ILE A 38 15.99 -4.86 14.10
N THR A 39 15.81 -6.05 14.70
CA THR A 39 16.67 -7.20 14.40
C THR A 39 16.36 -7.89 13.07
N ARG A 40 15.17 -7.66 12.53
CA ARG A 40 14.70 -8.25 11.27
C ARG A 40 15.06 -7.40 10.06
N PHE A 41 14.85 -6.09 10.11
CA PHE A 41 14.88 -5.24 8.92
C PHE A 41 15.95 -4.14 8.94
N ARG A 42 16.62 -3.92 10.08
CA ARG A 42 17.67 -2.90 10.20
C ARG A 42 19.06 -3.52 10.15
N TYR A 43 20.04 -2.69 9.83
CA TYR A 43 21.45 -3.06 9.76
C TYR A 43 22.32 -1.91 10.25
N ASP A 44 23.57 -2.21 10.60
CA ASP A 44 24.61 -1.25 10.91
C ASP A 44 25.56 -1.07 9.74
N VAL A 45 26.12 0.14 9.62
CA VAL A 45 27.12 0.46 8.61
C VAL A 45 28.32 1.11 9.26
N LEU A 46 29.50 0.57 8.99
CA LEU A 46 30.77 1.14 9.41
C LEU A 46 31.56 1.57 8.17
N LEU A 47 31.93 2.85 8.12
CA LEU A 47 32.76 3.43 7.06
C LEU A 47 34.16 3.66 7.60
N HIS A 48 35.14 2.94 7.05
CA HIS A 48 36.55 3.10 7.43
C HIS A 48 37.21 4.09 6.49
N LEU A 49 37.70 5.20 7.05
CA LEU A 49 38.41 6.24 6.31
C LEU A 49 39.89 5.89 6.18
N ASP A 50 40.45 6.09 4.99
CA ASP A 50 41.88 5.92 4.66
C ASP A 50 42.48 4.53 4.98
N ALA A 51 41.63 3.55 5.30
CA ALA A 51 41.99 2.19 5.63
C ALA A 51 41.42 1.24 4.57
N ALA A 52 42.17 1.09 3.47
CA ALA A 52 41.82 0.13 2.43
C ALA A 52 42.18 -1.29 2.89
N ALA A 53 41.19 -2.19 2.89
CA ALA A 53 41.40 -3.62 3.06
C ALA A 53 41.28 -4.31 1.69
N PRO A 54 42.14 -5.31 1.39
CA PRO A 54 42.01 -6.10 0.17
C PRO A 54 40.63 -6.76 0.12
N VAL A 55 40.08 -6.89 -1.08
CA VAL A 55 38.84 -7.66 -1.27
C VAL A 55 39.10 -9.11 -0.92
N LEU A 56 38.12 -9.76 -0.28
CA LEU A 56 38.22 -11.17 0.05
C LEU A 56 38.36 -12.01 -1.22
N ASP A 57 39.57 -12.49 -1.47
CA ASP A 57 39.89 -13.45 -2.52
C ASP A 57 39.82 -14.87 -1.94
N SER A 58 38.61 -15.42 -1.88
CA SER A 58 38.34 -16.74 -1.32
C SER A 58 37.24 -17.45 -2.11
N GLU A 59 37.25 -18.79 -2.05
CA GLU A 59 36.16 -19.59 -2.59
C GLU A 59 34.92 -19.42 -1.71
N TRP A 60 33.83 -19.03 -2.35
CA TRP A 60 32.55 -18.81 -1.70
C TRP A 60 31.66 -20.03 -1.88
N LEU A 61 31.36 -20.69 -0.77
CA LEU A 61 30.36 -21.76 -0.71
C LEU A 61 28.96 -21.16 -0.82
N ASP A 62 28.03 -21.92 -1.35
CA ASP A 62 26.61 -21.59 -1.44
C ASP A 62 25.83 -22.53 -0.53
N TRP A 63 24.99 -21.95 0.34
CA TRP A 63 24.32 -22.68 1.41
C TRP A 63 23.52 -23.88 0.90
N GLN A 64 22.74 -23.70 -0.18
CA GLN A 64 21.87 -24.74 -0.69
C GLN A 64 22.64 -25.70 -1.61
N ARG A 65 23.44 -25.19 -2.54
CA ARG A 65 24.19 -26.01 -3.52
C ARG A 65 25.18 -26.94 -2.83
N ASP A 66 25.89 -26.42 -1.82
CA ASP A 66 26.92 -27.15 -1.10
C ASP A 66 26.35 -27.90 0.13
N GLN A 67 25.02 -27.94 0.26
CA GLN A 67 24.26 -28.70 1.28
C GLN A 67 24.71 -28.38 2.72
N LEU A 68 24.90 -27.09 3.00
CA LEU A 68 25.36 -26.63 4.30
C LEU A 68 24.22 -26.59 5.32
N ASN A 69 24.60 -26.73 6.58
CA ASN A 69 23.77 -26.48 7.75
C ASN A 69 24.68 -25.98 8.90
N SER A 70 24.10 -25.52 10.00
CA SER A 70 24.87 -24.95 11.11
C SER A 70 25.88 -25.95 11.71
N GLU A 71 25.54 -27.24 11.80
CA GLU A 71 26.46 -28.29 12.27
C GLU A 71 27.65 -28.45 11.32
N ARG A 72 27.41 -28.45 10.01
CA ARG A 72 28.46 -28.57 9.00
C ARG A 72 29.39 -27.36 9.00
N VAL A 73 28.86 -26.15 9.22
CA VAL A 73 29.68 -24.95 9.38
C VAL A 73 30.57 -25.06 10.63
N ASP A 74 30.01 -25.51 11.76
CA ASP A 74 30.76 -25.74 13.01
C ASP A 74 31.90 -26.75 12.78
N GLU A 75 31.62 -27.88 12.11
CA GLU A 75 32.62 -28.89 11.75
C GLU A 75 33.75 -28.34 10.87
N LEU A 76 33.41 -27.54 9.85
CA LEU A 76 34.39 -26.96 8.93
C LEU A 76 35.37 -26.04 9.66
N LEU A 77 34.86 -25.19 10.55
CA LEU A 77 35.68 -24.29 11.36
C LEU A 77 36.52 -25.06 12.38
N ALA A 78 35.93 -26.05 13.05
CA ALA A 78 36.63 -26.89 14.04
C ALA A 78 37.79 -27.68 13.43
N THR A 79 37.56 -28.28 12.26
CA THR A 79 38.48 -29.25 11.65
C THR A 79 39.56 -28.57 10.80
N HIS A 80 39.17 -27.61 9.96
CA HIS A 80 40.08 -27.04 8.96
C HIS A 80 40.71 -25.73 9.40
N GLN A 81 40.10 -25.03 10.36
CA GLN A 81 40.52 -23.71 10.84
C GLN A 81 41.01 -22.78 9.72
N PRO A 82 40.21 -22.58 8.65
CA PRO A 82 40.64 -21.76 7.52
C PRO A 82 40.82 -20.30 7.95
N ASN A 83 41.71 -19.55 7.30
CA ASN A 83 41.83 -18.11 7.55
C ASN A 83 40.52 -17.37 7.27
N TYR A 84 39.81 -17.80 6.23
CA TYR A 84 38.51 -17.27 5.82
C TYR A 84 37.59 -18.43 5.40
N LEU A 85 36.33 -18.35 5.79
CA LEU A 85 35.24 -19.18 5.25
C LEU A 85 34.11 -18.25 4.85
N ALA A 86 33.79 -18.20 3.55
CA ALA A 86 32.74 -17.36 3.00
C ALA A 86 31.59 -18.22 2.49
N ILE A 87 30.37 -17.89 2.92
CA ILE A 87 29.15 -18.62 2.57
C ILE A 87 28.11 -17.62 2.11
N ARG A 88 27.48 -17.89 0.97
CA ARG A 88 26.43 -17.05 0.40
C ARG A 88 25.06 -17.71 0.44
N ASN A 89 24.02 -16.90 0.27
CA ASN A 89 22.63 -17.35 0.13
C ASN A 89 22.12 -18.17 1.32
N VAL A 90 22.52 -17.79 2.54
CA VAL A 90 22.02 -18.43 3.75
C VAL A 90 20.58 -17.94 3.99
N PRO A 91 19.57 -18.83 4.05
CA PRO A 91 18.18 -18.41 4.24
C PRO A 91 18.02 -17.72 5.60
N ASN A 92 17.49 -16.51 5.62
CA ASN A 92 17.39 -15.71 6.82
C ASN A 92 16.10 -16.01 7.58
N ALA A 93 16.18 -16.78 8.68
CA ALA A 93 15.01 -17.15 9.48
C ALA A 93 14.19 -15.94 9.96
N ARG A 94 14.82 -14.77 10.09
CA ARG A 94 14.19 -13.55 10.60
C ARG A 94 13.22 -12.91 9.61
N VAL A 95 13.48 -13.03 8.30
CA VAL A 95 12.70 -12.32 7.26
C VAL A 95 12.12 -13.22 6.19
N LEU A 96 12.56 -14.49 6.10
CA LEU A 96 12.16 -15.41 5.03
C LEU A 96 10.64 -15.46 4.83
N ALA A 97 9.87 -15.71 5.91
CA ALA A 97 8.41 -15.77 5.82
C ALA A 97 7.78 -14.45 5.33
N ASP A 98 8.26 -13.30 5.82
CA ASP A 98 7.71 -11.98 5.49
C ASP A 98 8.04 -11.58 4.04
N VAL A 99 9.27 -11.84 3.60
CA VAL A 99 9.72 -11.57 2.22
C VAL A 99 8.99 -12.48 1.24
N THR A 100 8.81 -13.76 1.57
CA THR A 100 8.01 -14.66 0.75
C THR A 100 6.55 -14.21 0.69
N ALA A 101 5.95 -13.82 1.82
CA ALA A 101 4.59 -13.29 1.85
C ALA A 101 4.43 -12.06 0.92
N ALA A 102 5.35 -11.11 1.01
CA ALA A 102 5.34 -9.91 0.16
C ALA A 102 5.51 -10.26 -1.32
N THR A 103 6.40 -11.21 -1.64
CA THR A 103 6.61 -11.68 -3.02
C THR A 103 5.36 -12.36 -3.58
N LEU A 104 4.73 -13.22 -2.80
CA LEU A 104 3.49 -13.89 -3.17
C LEU A 104 2.35 -12.89 -3.37
N LEU A 105 2.21 -11.90 -2.49
CA LEU A 105 1.20 -10.83 -2.65
C LEU A 105 1.43 -10.00 -3.91
N ALA A 106 2.68 -9.66 -4.23
CA ALA A 106 3.02 -8.92 -5.45
C ALA A 106 2.76 -9.72 -6.74
N GLN A 107 2.79 -11.05 -6.64
CA GLN A 107 2.56 -11.97 -7.76
C GLN A 107 1.15 -12.60 -7.76
N ALA A 108 0.34 -12.32 -6.73
CA ALA A 108 -0.96 -12.92 -6.55
C ALA A 108 -1.88 -12.51 -7.70
N GLY A 109 -2.25 -13.49 -8.53
CA GLY A 109 -3.35 -13.35 -9.47
C GLY A 109 -4.70 -13.59 -8.79
N GLU A 110 -5.78 -13.64 -9.56
CA GLU A 110 -7.15 -13.90 -9.06
C GLU A 110 -7.34 -15.27 -8.38
N ALA A 111 -6.36 -16.18 -8.49
CA ALA A 111 -6.49 -17.58 -8.07
C ALA A 111 -5.95 -17.90 -6.67
N SER A 112 -5.30 -16.96 -5.98
CA SER A 112 -4.67 -17.21 -4.68
C SER A 112 -5.59 -16.82 -3.52
N THR A 113 -5.87 -17.75 -2.60
CA THR A 113 -6.66 -17.44 -1.41
C THR A 113 -5.78 -16.98 -0.25
N VAL A 114 -6.33 -16.14 0.63
CA VAL A 114 -5.65 -15.72 1.88
C VAL A 114 -5.27 -16.91 2.77
N ALA A 115 -6.05 -17.99 2.71
CA ALA A 115 -5.79 -19.20 3.49
C ALA A 115 -4.53 -19.94 3.00
N GLU A 116 -4.33 -20.06 1.69
CA GLU A 116 -3.13 -20.66 1.10
C GLU A 116 -1.89 -19.84 1.43
N LEU A 117 -1.96 -18.51 1.27
CA LEU A 117 -0.84 -17.62 1.59
C LEU A 117 -0.44 -17.72 3.08
N ARG A 118 -1.43 -17.82 3.98
CA ARG A 118 -1.16 -18.04 5.41
C ARG A 118 -0.51 -19.40 5.66
N ALA A 119 -0.98 -20.46 5.00
CA ALA A 119 -0.43 -21.80 5.19
C ALA A 119 1.03 -21.90 4.72
N GLU A 120 1.35 -21.33 3.56
CA GLU A 120 2.72 -21.30 3.03
C GLU A 120 3.67 -20.49 3.91
N THR A 121 3.25 -19.30 4.34
CA THR A 121 4.08 -18.43 5.18
C THR A 121 4.28 -19.01 6.58
N GLU A 122 3.28 -19.68 7.15
CA GLU A 122 3.41 -20.37 8.44
C GLU A 122 4.34 -21.58 8.36
N ALA A 123 4.32 -22.33 7.25
CA ALA A 123 5.25 -23.44 7.02
C ALA A 123 6.72 -22.99 6.95
N LEU A 124 6.96 -21.73 6.56
CA LEU A 124 8.29 -21.11 6.51
C LEU A 124 8.72 -20.52 7.87
N ARG A 125 7.82 -20.34 8.85
CA ARG A 125 8.22 -19.85 10.17
C ARG A 125 9.11 -20.88 10.85
N GLY A 126 10.28 -20.44 11.30
CA GLY A 126 11.29 -21.32 11.89
C GLY A 126 12.08 -22.15 10.87
N SER A 127 11.85 -21.93 9.57
CA SER A 127 12.75 -22.38 8.51
C SER A 127 13.85 -21.35 8.26
N GLY A 128 15.02 -21.80 7.81
CA GLY A 128 16.21 -20.97 7.63
C GLY A 128 17.12 -20.95 8.85
N VAL A 129 18.08 -20.03 8.84
CA VAL A 129 19.14 -19.93 9.84
C VAL A 129 18.99 -18.63 10.60
N GLU A 130 19.10 -18.72 11.94
CA GLU A 130 19.22 -17.52 12.77
C GLU A 130 20.64 -16.96 12.67
N PRO A 131 20.83 -15.70 12.24
CA PRO A 131 22.16 -15.07 12.17
C PRO A 131 22.97 -15.19 13.49
N GLU A 132 22.29 -15.12 14.64
CA GLU A 132 22.91 -15.27 15.97
C GLU A 132 23.53 -16.64 16.21
N GLU A 133 23.02 -17.69 15.57
CA GLU A 133 23.64 -19.01 15.62
C GLU A 133 25.03 -19.01 14.99
N LEU A 134 25.18 -18.35 13.83
CA LEU A 134 26.45 -18.27 13.12
C LEU A 134 27.47 -17.38 13.85
N TRP A 135 27.03 -16.27 14.45
CA TRP A 135 27.90 -15.49 15.34
C TRP A 135 28.41 -16.35 16.50
N ARG A 136 27.54 -17.11 17.17
CA ARG A 136 27.92 -18.01 18.27
C ARG A 136 28.89 -19.11 17.83
N ILE A 137 28.70 -19.68 16.64
CA ILE A 137 29.63 -20.66 16.06
C ILE A 137 31.01 -20.02 15.84
N GLY A 138 31.08 -18.83 15.24
CA GLY A 138 32.37 -18.17 15.01
C GLY A 138 33.10 -17.78 16.29
N GLU A 139 32.37 -17.27 17.29
CA GLU A 139 32.93 -16.93 18.61
C GLU A 139 33.57 -18.14 19.29
N ARG A 140 32.94 -19.32 19.18
CA ARG A 140 33.46 -20.59 19.73
C ARG A 140 34.83 -20.95 19.16
N TRP A 141 35.06 -20.64 17.89
CA TRP A 141 36.28 -21.02 17.16
C TRP A 141 37.25 -19.85 16.92
N LEU A 142 37.09 -18.72 17.62
CA LEU A 142 37.93 -17.52 17.50
C LEU A 142 37.91 -16.89 16.09
N TYR A 143 36.71 -16.79 15.52
CA TYR A 143 36.43 -16.07 14.28
C TYR A 143 35.71 -14.76 14.56
N ASN A 144 36.04 -13.74 13.77
CA ASN A 144 35.21 -12.55 13.59
C ASN A 144 34.22 -12.87 12.47
N VAL A 145 32.92 -12.72 12.74
CA VAL A 145 31.86 -13.08 11.80
C VAL A 145 31.18 -11.82 11.31
N GLU A 146 31.25 -11.60 10.00
CA GLU A 146 30.55 -10.52 9.31
C GLU A 146 29.35 -11.13 8.59
N VAL A 147 28.14 -10.73 8.98
CA VAL A 147 26.87 -11.17 8.38
C VAL A 147 26.24 -9.97 7.66
N THR A 148 26.06 -10.05 6.35
CA THR A 148 25.52 -8.98 5.49
C THR A 148 24.33 -9.48 4.70
N TRP A 149 23.47 -8.59 4.22
CA TRP A 149 22.43 -8.94 3.26
C TRP A 149 23.03 -9.60 2.01
N SER A 150 22.31 -10.54 1.40
CA SER A 150 22.82 -11.32 0.26
C SER A 150 23.20 -10.41 -0.92
N GLY A 151 24.43 -10.58 -1.40
CA GLY A 151 24.91 -9.90 -2.61
C GLY A 151 24.38 -10.52 -3.90
N ALA A 152 23.75 -11.70 -3.83
CA ALA A 152 23.16 -12.39 -4.98
C ALA A 152 21.77 -11.86 -5.35
N GLY A 153 21.22 -10.92 -4.55
CA GLY A 153 19.94 -10.28 -4.81
C GLY A 153 18.72 -11.05 -4.29
N ASP A 154 18.92 -12.07 -3.46
CA ASP A 154 17.82 -12.70 -2.72
C ASP A 154 17.53 -11.91 -1.42
N PRO A 155 16.41 -11.18 -1.33
CA PRO A 155 16.07 -10.39 -0.15
C PRO A 155 15.73 -11.24 1.08
N ALA A 156 15.48 -12.54 0.92
CA ALA A 156 15.21 -13.47 2.00
C ALA A 156 16.46 -14.16 2.56
N ALA A 157 17.65 -13.83 2.02
CA ALA A 157 18.90 -14.45 2.38
C ALA A 157 19.96 -13.45 2.87
N PHE A 158 20.97 -13.97 3.55
CA PHE A 158 22.16 -13.23 3.94
C PHE A 158 23.42 -13.99 3.52
N ASP A 159 24.52 -13.26 3.46
CA ASP A 159 25.87 -13.80 3.24
C ASP A 159 26.66 -13.68 4.55
N VAL A 160 27.56 -14.63 4.80
CA VAL A 160 28.36 -14.67 6.02
C VAL A 160 29.81 -14.96 5.69
N VAL A 161 30.71 -14.25 6.36
CA VAL A 161 32.15 -14.50 6.31
C VAL A 161 32.70 -14.68 7.71
N PHE A 162 33.31 -15.83 7.93
CA PHE A 162 34.10 -16.12 9.11
C PHE A 162 35.55 -15.78 8.80
N ARG A 163 36.11 -14.83 9.53
CA ARG A 163 37.54 -14.47 9.47
C ARG A 163 38.24 -14.87 10.76
N HIS A 164 39.22 -15.75 10.68
CA HIS A 164 39.97 -16.16 11.87
C HIS A 164 40.64 -14.94 12.52
N HIS A 165 40.72 -14.87 13.85
CA HIS A 165 41.25 -13.67 14.55
C HIS A 165 42.68 -13.31 14.17
N SER A 166 43.49 -14.29 13.75
CA SER A 166 44.85 -14.06 13.25
C SER A 166 44.92 -13.56 11.80
N ALA A 167 43.83 -13.64 11.03
CA ALA A 167 43.80 -13.25 9.63
C ALA A 167 43.56 -11.73 9.49
N PRO A 168 44.23 -11.06 8.52
CA PRO A 168 44.07 -9.63 8.31
C PRO A 168 42.63 -9.27 7.90
N ALA A 169 42.21 -8.04 8.19
CA ALA A 169 40.91 -7.56 7.75
C ALA A 169 40.80 -7.54 6.22
N VAL A 170 39.63 -7.88 5.71
CA VAL A 170 39.31 -7.96 4.28
C VAL A 170 38.01 -7.21 4.01
N SER A 171 37.87 -6.64 2.82
CA SER A 171 36.61 -6.08 2.36
C SER A 171 35.72 -7.18 1.81
N ILE A 172 34.54 -7.36 2.39
CA ILE A 172 33.49 -8.21 1.83
C ILE A 172 32.68 -7.32 0.89
N VAL A 173 32.99 -7.42 -0.40
CA VAL A 173 32.14 -6.77 -1.40
C VAL A 173 31.11 -7.81 -1.81
N ALA A 174 29.97 -7.80 -1.14
CA ALA A 174 28.79 -8.52 -1.61
C ALA A 174 28.40 -7.90 -2.97
N GLY A 175 28.86 -8.51 -4.06
CA GLY A 175 28.64 -8.04 -5.43
C GLY A 175 29.59 -6.92 -5.88
N GLU A 176 30.78 -7.28 -6.36
CA GLU A 176 31.68 -6.39 -7.13
C GLU A 176 31.06 -5.84 -8.44
N TYR A 177 29.79 -6.12 -8.73
CA TYR A 177 29.12 -5.76 -9.97
C TYR A 177 27.70 -5.26 -9.76
N THR A 178 27.45 -4.40 -8.77
CA THR A 178 26.27 -3.53 -8.87
C THR A 178 26.65 -2.34 -9.78
N PRO A 179 26.13 -2.28 -11.02
CA PRO A 179 26.28 -1.08 -11.82
C PRO A 179 25.73 0.11 -11.05
N ARG A 180 26.39 1.27 -11.14
CA ARG A 180 25.91 2.49 -10.49
C ARG A 180 24.47 2.76 -10.96
N ARG A 181 23.56 2.76 -10.00
CA ARG A 181 22.16 3.15 -10.18
C ARG A 181 22.02 4.66 -9.96
N HIS A 182 20.90 5.25 -10.35
CA HIS A 182 20.59 6.61 -9.93
C HIS A 182 20.37 6.66 -8.40
N TRP A 183 20.68 7.80 -7.76
CA TRP A 183 20.62 7.92 -6.29
C TRP A 183 19.24 7.65 -5.69
N ASN A 184 18.17 7.94 -6.43
CA ASN A 184 16.79 7.66 -6.04
C ASN A 184 16.45 6.16 -6.02
N GLU A 185 17.25 5.30 -6.66
CA GLU A 185 17.03 3.85 -6.63
C GLU A 185 17.59 3.19 -5.36
N TYR A 186 18.41 3.92 -4.58
CA TYR A 186 19.01 3.41 -3.34
C TYR A 186 18.20 3.75 -2.09
N ALA A 187 17.15 4.56 -2.21
CA ALA A 187 16.38 5.03 -1.06
C ALA A 187 14.94 5.33 -1.43
N ASN A 188 14.02 5.14 -0.48
CA ASN A 188 12.69 5.72 -0.60
C ASN A 188 12.72 7.25 -0.41
N ASN A 189 11.63 7.92 -0.77
CA ASN A 189 11.43 9.34 -0.47
C ASN A 189 10.30 9.53 0.55
N PRO A 190 10.60 9.53 1.87
CA PRO A 190 9.56 9.66 2.90
C PRO A 190 8.82 11.00 2.84
N LEU A 191 9.43 12.03 2.25
CA LEU A 191 8.79 13.34 2.08
C LEU A 191 7.78 13.36 0.93
N GLN A 192 7.83 12.40 0.01
CA GLN A 192 6.97 12.38 -1.17
C GLN A 192 5.49 12.17 -0.79
N ALA A 193 5.20 11.23 0.12
CA ALA A 193 3.84 11.00 0.60
C ALA A 193 3.30 12.22 1.36
N LYS A 194 4.13 12.81 2.24
CA LYS A 194 3.76 14.03 2.98
C LYS A 194 3.52 15.22 2.04
N PHE A 195 4.35 15.35 1.01
CA PHE A 195 4.18 16.36 -0.02
C PHE A 195 2.89 16.15 -0.81
N ALA A 196 2.60 14.91 -1.22
CA ALA A 196 1.34 14.59 -1.91
C ALA A 196 0.12 14.92 -1.05
N ARG A 197 0.09 14.51 0.23
CA ARG A 197 -1.02 14.79 1.16
C ARG A 197 -1.31 16.28 1.36
N SER A 198 -0.31 17.14 1.18
CA SER A 198 -0.51 18.60 1.29
C SER A 198 -0.80 19.26 -0.06
N LEU A 199 -0.11 18.86 -1.12
CA LEU A 199 -0.25 19.46 -2.45
C LEU A 199 -1.57 19.07 -3.13
N LEU A 200 -1.98 17.80 -3.05
CA LEU A 200 -3.11 17.30 -3.83
C LEU A 200 -4.44 17.98 -3.47
N PRO A 201 -4.78 18.20 -2.18
CA PRO A 201 -5.99 18.95 -1.85
C PRO A 201 -5.92 20.41 -2.27
N GLU A 202 -4.77 21.07 -2.10
CA GLU A 202 -4.58 22.46 -2.54
C GLU A 202 -4.74 22.60 -4.05
N LEU A 203 -4.18 21.65 -4.82
CA LEU A 203 -4.30 21.61 -6.28
C LEU A 203 -5.76 21.37 -6.71
N ARG A 204 -6.47 20.45 -6.04
CA ARG A 204 -7.89 20.21 -6.31
C ARG A 204 -8.73 21.46 -6.06
N ARG A 205 -8.53 22.12 -4.91
CA ARG A 205 -9.23 23.37 -4.58
C ARG A 205 -8.95 24.46 -5.62
N PHE A 206 -7.67 24.63 -5.97
CA PHE A 206 -7.28 25.58 -7.00
C PHE A 206 -7.98 25.30 -8.34
N LEU A 207 -8.11 24.03 -8.74
CA LEU A 207 -8.80 23.65 -9.97
C LEU A 207 -10.32 23.87 -9.88
N LYS A 208 -10.96 23.57 -8.74
CA LYS A 208 -12.40 23.84 -8.52
C LYS A 208 -12.72 25.35 -8.63
N ASP A 209 -11.80 26.22 -8.23
CA ASP A 209 -11.97 27.68 -8.36
C ASP A 209 -11.89 28.19 -9.81
N HIS A 210 -11.30 27.41 -10.73
CA HIS A 210 -11.00 27.84 -12.10
C HIS A 210 -11.70 27.01 -13.19
N LEU A 211 -12.17 25.81 -12.86
CA LEU A 211 -12.74 24.85 -13.79
C LEU A 211 -14.10 24.36 -13.29
N PRO A 212 -15.04 24.05 -14.21
CA PRO A 212 -16.23 23.30 -13.85
C PRO A 212 -15.89 21.93 -13.26
N ASP A 213 -16.73 21.40 -12.36
CA ASP A 213 -16.48 20.15 -11.62
C ASP A 213 -16.10 18.97 -12.52
N TYR A 214 -16.76 18.82 -13.68
CA TYR A 214 -16.50 17.73 -14.63
C TYR A 214 -15.14 17.82 -15.34
N MET A 215 -14.42 18.94 -15.22
CA MET A 215 -13.05 19.10 -15.72
C MET A 215 -11.99 18.91 -14.63
N VAL A 216 -12.38 18.82 -13.36
CA VAL A 216 -11.45 18.56 -12.26
C VAL A 216 -11.11 17.07 -12.24
N PRO A 217 -9.82 16.68 -12.28
CA PRO A 217 -9.43 15.28 -12.24
C PRO A 217 -9.92 14.57 -10.97
N SER A 218 -10.45 13.35 -11.12
CA SER A 218 -10.82 12.51 -9.97
C SER A 218 -9.60 12.02 -9.20
N ALA A 219 -8.46 11.80 -9.87
CA ALA A 219 -7.22 11.36 -9.25
C ALA A 219 -6.00 12.18 -9.71
N PHE A 220 -5.03 12.30 -8.80
CA PHE A 220 -3.72 12.88 -9.07
C PHE A 220 -2.65 11.87 -8.69
N VAL A 221 -1.76 11.55 -9.63
CA VAL A 221 -0.64 10.62 -9.40
C VAL A 221 0.66 11.39 -9.48
N LEU A 222 1.44 11.37 -8.40
CA LEU A 222 2.73 12.05 -8.35
C LEU A 222 3.80 11.17 -8.99
N LEU A 223 4.52 11.73 -9.96
CA LEU A 223 5.62 11.05 -10.65
C LEU A 223 6.93 11.79 -10.36
N GLU A 224 8.03 11.05 -10.20
CA GLU A 224 9.36 11.66 -10.13
C GLU A 224 9.77 12.28 -11.47
N ALA A 225 9.42 11.60 -12.57
CA ALA A 225 9.65 12.04 -13.93
C ALA A 225 8.55 11.54 -14.87
N MET A 226 8.28 12.28 -15.94
CA MET A 226 7.35 11.83 -16.97
C MET A 226 7.96 10.64 -17.74
N PRO A 227 7.25 9.52 -17.91
CA PRO A 227 7.73 8.43 -18.74
C PRO A 227 7.80 8.90 -20.20
N LEU A 228 8.95 8.68 -20.83
CA LEU A 228 9.21 9.09 -22.21
C LEU A 228 9.49 7.87 -23.09
N THR A 229 8.94 7.90 -24.29
CA THR A 229 9.33 7.03 -25.40
C THR A 229 10.78 7.31 -25.82
N PRO A 230 11.44 6.41 -26.58
CA PRO A 230 12.78 6.65 -27.13
C PRO A 230 12.91 7.94 -27.96
N ASN A 231 11.80 8.44 -28.52
CA ASN A 231 11.73 9.69 -29.26
C ASN A 231 11.43 10.91 -28.37
N ALA A 232 11.59 10.81 -27.06
CA ALA A 232 11.32 11.86 -26.05
C ALA A 232 9.86 12.38 -25.99
N LYS A 233 8.89 11.64 -26.56
CA LYS A 233 7.46 11.92 -26.37
C LYS A 233 6.96 11.23 -25.11
N VAL A 234 5.95 11.79 -24.44
CA VAL A 234 5.31 11.14 -23.28
C VAL A 234 4.76 9.77 -23.67
N ASP A 235 5.19 8.74 -22.95
CA ASP A 235 4.65 7.39 -23.05
C ASP A 235 3.45 7.25 -22.12
N ARG A 236 2.25 7.39 -22.67
CA ARG A 236 1.01 7.30 -21.90
C ARG A 236 0.70 5.89 -21.43
N ALA A 237 1.21 4.86 -22.10
CA ALA A 237 0.99 3.47 -21.71
C ALA A 237 1.83 3.09 -20.48
N ALA A 238 2.93 3.81 -20.26
CA ALA A 238 3.79 3.65 -19.10
C ALA A 238 3.37 4.50 -17.88
N LEU A 239 2.27 5.26 -17.98
CA LEU A 239 1.73 5.98 -16.83
C LEU A 239 1.10 4.97 -15.84
N PRO A 240 1.44 5.05 -14.54
CA PRO A 240 0.79 4.20 -13.54
C PRO A 240 -0.71 4.51 -13.47
N ALA A 241 -1.50 3.46 -13.26
CA ALA A 241 -2.91 3.63 -12.92
C ALA A 241 -3.02 4.31 -11.54
N PRO A 242 -4.00 5.20 -11.33
CA PRO A 242 -4.34 5.64 -9.98
C PRO A 242 -4.69 4.43 -9.12
N ASP A 243 -4.19 4.37 -7.89
CA ASP A 243 -4.56 3.30 -6.96
C ASP A 243 -6.09 3.28 -6.80
N LYS A 244 -6.68 2.07 -6.83
CA LYS A 244 -8.12 1.87 -6.60
C LYS A 244 -8.51 2.03 -5.13
N LEU A 245 -7.53 2.24 -4.26
CA LEU A 245 -7.77 2.67 -2.89
C LEU A 245 -8.40 4.06 -2.95
N ARG A 246 -9.49 4.25 -2.20
CA ARG A 246 -10.24 5.52 -2.08
C ARG A 246 -9.26 6.68 -2.24
N PRO A 247 -9.41 7.55 -3.27
CA PRO A 247 -8.54 8.72 -3.38
C PRO A 247 -8.52 9.40 -2.03
N GLU A 248 -7.35 9.86 -1.58
CA GLU A 248 -7.18 10.49 -0.27
C GLU A 248 -8.06 11.76 -0.18
N LEU A 249 -9.35 11.56 0.10
CA LEU A 249 -10.34 12.61 0.25
C LEU A 249 -10.12 13.25 1.62
N GLU A 250 -10.13 14.58 1.65
CA GLU A 250 -10.18 15.34 2.89
C GLU A 250 -11.51 15.06 3.59
N GLY A 251 -11.49 14.12 4.55
CA GLY A 251 -12.66 13.80 5.35
C GLY A 251 -12.51 12.50 6.11
N ALA A 252 -12.76 12.53 7.42
CA ALA A 252 -12.97 11.31 8.18
C ALA A 252 -14.13 10.53 7.55
N TYR A 253 -13.96 9.23 7.37
CA TYR A 253 -15.06 8.37 6.93
C TYR A 253 -16.21 8.48 7.94
N VAL A 254 -17.37 8.91 7.47
CA VAL A 254 -18.61 8.91 8.24
C VAL A 254 -19.51 7.83 7.65
N ALA A 255 -19.83 6.84 8.48
CA ALA A 255 -20.68 5.73 8.05
C ALA A 255 -22.12 6.19 7.81
N PRO A 256 -22.84 5.58 6.85
CA PRO A 256 -24.28 5.77 6.71
C PRO A 256 -25.00 5.41 8.01
N SER A 257 -26.00 6.20 8.36
CA SER A 257 -26.73 6.13 9.63
C SER A 257 -28.24 5.94 9.43
N THR A 258 -28.75 6.23 8.24
CA THR A 258 -30.15 6.03 7.87
C THR A 258 -30.30 4.92 6.82
N PRO A 259 -31.47 4.26 6.73
CA PRO A 259 -31.71 3.22 5.72
C PRO A 259 -31.49 3.70 4.27
N ILE A 260 -31.84 4.95 3.96
CA ILE A 260 -31.64 5.53 2.63
C ILE A 260 -30.14 5.73 2.37
N GLU A 261 -29.40 6.27 3.35
CA GLU A 261 -27.94 6.42 3.23
C GLU A 261 -27.24 5.07 3.05
N GLU A 262 -27.65 4.03 3.77
CA GLU A 262 -27.08 2.68 3.66
C GLU A 262 -27.26 2.11 2.24
N ILE A 263 -28.47 2.23 1.69
CA ILE A 263 -28.78 1.78 0.33
C ILE A 263 -27.97 2.57 -0.71
N LEU A 264 -27.94 3.90 -0.58
CA LEU A 264 -27.20 4.77 -1.50
C LEU A 264 -25.69 4.52 -1.46
N ALA A 265 -25.12 4.39 -0.26
CA ALA A 265 -23.70 4.10 -0.07
C ALA A 265 -23.33 2.75 -0.69
N ALA A 266 -24.17 1.72 -0.52
CA ALA A 266 -23.97 0.40 -1.13
C ALA A 266 -24.02 0.47 -2.66
N ILE A 267 -25.03 1.15 -3.24
CA ILE A 267 -25.14 1.34 -4.69
C ILE A 267 -23.90 2.06 -5.24
N CYS A 268 -23.42 3.10 -4.55
CA CYS A 268 -22.24 3.85 -4.97
C CYS A 268 -20.96 3.01 -4.88
N ALA A 269 -20.77 2.28 -3.78
CA ALA A 269 -19.62 1.39 -3.58
C ALA A 269 -19.53 0.34 -4.69
N ASP A 270 -20.65 -0.33 -5.00
CA ASP A 270 -20.73 -1.32 -6.08
C ASP A 270 -20.38 -0.72 -7.45
N MET A 271 -20.83 0.50 -7.71
CA MET A 271 -20.63 1.14 -9.02
C MET A 271 -19.24 1.72 -9.21
N LEU A 272 -18.60 2.12 -8.12
CA LEU A 272 -17.23 2.63 -8.13
C LEU A 272 -16.20 1.51 -7.93
N GLY A 273 -16.63 0.29 -7.58
CA GLY A 273 -15.74 -0.83 -7.26
C GLY A 273 -14.95 -0.58 -5.97
N LEU A 274 -15.54 0.14 -5.02
CA LEU A 274 -14.95 0.48 -3.73
C LEU A 274 -15.49 -0.43 -2.63
N GLU A 275 -14.70 -0.70 -1.59
CA GLU A 275 -15.15 -1.48 -0.43
C GLU A 275 -16.24 -0.74 0.37
N ARG A 276 -16.13 0.59 0.46
CA ARG A 276 -17.07 1.45 1.20
C ARG A 276 -17.06 2.88 0.69
N VAL A 277 -18.19 3.57 0.83
CA VAL A 277 -18.41 4.99 0.51
C VAL A 277 -18.98 5.68 1.75
N GLY A 278 -18.36 6.78 2.19
CA GLY A 278 -18.84 7.58 3.31
C GLY A 278 -19.98 8.52 2.90
N VAL A 279 -20.78 8.99 3.86
CA VAL A 279 -21.97 9.80 3.54
C VAL A 279 -21.66 11.17 2.92
N HIS A 280 -20.47 11.72 3.21
CA HIS A 280 -19.99 12.98 2.66
C HIS A 280 -19.01 12.80 1.50
N ASP A 281 -18.82 11.57 1.02
CA ASP A 281 -17.95 11.33 -0.12
C ASP A 281 -18.66 11.79 -1.40
N ASN A 282 -18.02 12.72 -2.10
CA ASN A 282 -18.53 13.18 -3.39
C ASN A 282 -18.32 12.09 -4.43
N PHE A 283 -19.42 11.66 -5.07
CA PHE A 283 -19.43 10.60 -6.06
C PHE A 283 -18.44 10.81 -7.21
N PHE A 284 -18.30 12.06 -7.69
CA PHE A 284 -17.40 12.39 -8.79
C PHE A 284 -15.94 12.47 -8.34
N ASP A 285 -15.67 12.93 -7.12
CA ASP A 285 -14.33 12.89 -6.55
C ASP A 285 -13.84 11.45 -6.33
N LEU A 286 -14.77 10.48 -6.15
CA LEU A 286 -14.47 9.04 -6.10
C LEU A 286 -14.29 8.36 -7.47
N GLY A 287 -14.33 9.12 -8.57
CA GLY A 287 -14.19 8.57 -9.93
C GLY A 287 -15.52 8.29 -10.63
N GLY A 288 -16.63 8.72 -10.06
CA GLY A 288 -17.93 8.72 -10.71
C GLY A 288 -17.96 9.57 -11.98
N HIS A 289 -18.71 9.13 -12.98
CA HIS A 289 -18.91 9.86 -14.24
C HIS A 289 -20.35 9.70 -14.74
N SER A 290 -20.74 10.47 -15.76
CA SER A 290 -22.14 10.54 -16.24
C SER A 290 -22.78 9.19 -16.55
N LEU A 291 -22.02 8.23 -17.12
CA LEU A 291 -22.56 6.88 -17.37
C LEU A 291 -22.84 6.11 -16.06
N LEU A 292 -21.96 6.18 -15.06
CA LEU A 292 -22.22 5.58 -13.74
C LEU A 292 -23.35 6.32 -13.01
N ALA A 293 -23.41 7.64 -13.13
CA ALA A 293 -24.51 8.45 -12.58
C ALA A 293 -25.88 7.98 -13.10
N THR A 294 -26.00 7.73 -14.41
CA THR A 294 -27.24 7.18 -14.99
C THR A 294 -27.57 5.78 -14.43
N GLN A 295 -26.56 4.94 -14.20
CA GLN A 295 -26.77 3.61 -13.60
C GLN A 295 -27.21 3.72 -12.13
N ILE A 296 -26.63 4.65 -11.37
CA ILE A 296 -27.06 4.94 -9.99
C ILE A 296 -28.51 5.36 -9.97
N VAL A 297 -28.92 6.33 -10.78
CA VAL A 297 -30.32 6.80 -10.84
C VAL A 297 -31.27 5.64 -11.13
N SER A 298 -30.92 4.74 -12.05
CA SER A 298 -31.73 3.54 -12.32
C SER A 298 -31.83 2.61 -11.12
N ARG A 299 -30.72 2.33 -10.43
CA ARG A 299 -30.71 1.44 -9.26
C ARG A 299 -31.41 2.05 -8.06
N VAL A 300 -31.31 3.36 -7.88
CA VAL A 300 -32.03 4.11 -6.85
C VAL A 300 -33.52 4.01 -7.08
N ARG A 301 -34.00 4.18 -8.31
CA ARG A 301 -35.41 3.97 -8.64
C ARG A 301 -35.86 2.55 -8.30
N ASP A 302 -35.08 1.54 -8.67
CA ASP A 302 -35.46 0.15 -8.42
C ASP A 302 -35.48 -0.17 -6.91
N ALA A 303 -34.54 0.36 -6.14
CA ALA A 303 -34.39 0.07 -4.71
C ALA A 303 -35.33 0.91 -3.82
N LEU A 304 -35.56 2.18 -4.16
CA LEU A 304 -36.27 3.15 -3.31
C LEU A 304 -37.61 3.60 -3.91
N GLN A 305 -37.94 3.17 -5.13
CA GLN A 305 -39.17 3.53 -5.86
C GLN A 305 -39.33 5.04 -6.07
N VAL A 306 -38.23 5.78 -6.15
CA VAL A 306 -38.20 7.23 -6.42
C VAL A 306 -37.57 7.51 -7.77
N GLU A 307 -38.25 8.31 -8.59
CA GLU A 307 -37.71 8.84 -9.85
C GLU A 307 -36.90 10.11 -9.57
N LEU A 308 -35.57 10.03 -9.76
CA LEU A 308 -34.69 11.19 -9.65
C LEU A 308 -34.23 11.65 -11.04
N PRO A 309 -34.29 12.96 -11.34
CA PRO A 309 -33.63 13.46 -12.54
C PRO A 309 -32.12 13.30 -12.40
N LEU A 310 -31.42 12.94 -13.49
CA LEU A 310 -29.96 12.80 -13.49
C LEU A 310 -29.24 14.04 -12.92
N ARG A 311 -29.81 15.22 -13.16
CA ARG A 311 -29.32 16.49 -12.64
C ARG A 311 -29.22 16.53 -11.11
N ALA A 312 -30.10 15.82 -10.39
CA ALA A 312 -30.07 15.76 -8.94
C ALA A 312 -28.73 15.22 -8.43
N LEU A 313 -28.12 14.23 -9.10
CA LEU A 313 -26.81 13.70 -8.69
C LEU A 313 -25.68 14.71 -8.89
N PHE A 314 -25.83 15.66 -9.82
CA PHE A 314 -24.84 16.74 -10.00
C PHE A 314 -25.02 17.89 -9.00
N GLU A 315 -26.26 18.13 -8.55
CA GLU A 315 -26.57 19.17 -7.57
C GLU A 315 -26.36 18.69 -6.12
N ALA A 316 -26.57 17.39 -5.87
CA ALA A 316 -26.40 16.70 -4.60
C ALA A 316 -25.45 15.50 -4.78
N PRO A 317 -24.13 15.73 -4.96
CA PRO A 317 -23.18 14.70 -5.33
C PRO A 317 -22.74 13.77 -4.18
N THR A 318 -23.15 14.03 -2.94
CA THR A 318 -22.87 13.16 -1.79
C THR A 318 -24.07 12.29 -1.42
N VAL A 319 -23.80 11.18 -0.72
CA VAL A 319 -24.86 10.28 -0.24
C VAL A 319 -25.83 11.00 0.71
N ALA A 320 -25.33 11.87 1.60
CA ALA A 320 -26.16 12.64 2.52
C ALA A 320 -27.11 13.60 1.78
N GLU A 321 -26.58 14.39 0.85
CA GLU A 321 -27.39 15.37 0.09
C GLU A 321 -28.42 14.65 -0.81
N LEU A 322 -28.04 13.52 -1.41
CA LEU A 322 -28.95 12.73 -2.23
C LEU A 322 -30.03 12.07 -1.38
N ALA A 323 -29.70 11.60 -0.17
CA ALA A 323 -30.68 11.08 0.77
C ALA A 323 -31.71 12.14 1.17
N GLU A 324 -31.27 13.37 1.46
CA GLU A 324 -32.17 14.51 1.73
C GLU A 324 -33.10 14.79 0.55
N THR A 325 -32.57 14.80 -0.67
CA THR A 325 -33.34 15.01 -1.90
C THR A 325 -34.42 13.93 -2.10
N ILE A 326 -34.09 12.67 -1.80
CA ILE A 326 -35.03 11.54 -1.87
C ILE A 326 -36.13 11.67 -0.82
N VAL A 327 -35.77 11.97 0.43
CA VAL A 327 -36.74 12.15 1.52
C VAL A 327 -37.72 13.26 1.18
N GLN A 328 -37.24 14.39 0.65
CA GLN A 328 -38.09 15.48 0.23
C GLN A 328 -39.04 15.06 -0.90
N SER A 329 -38.54 14.33 -1.91
CA SER A 329 -39.38 13.82 -2.99
C SER A 329 -40.45 12.84 -2.50
N GLN A 330 -40.17 12.01 -1.51
CA GLN A 330 -41.14 11.07 -0.94
C GLN A 330 -42.23 11.78 -0.12
N LEU A 331 -41.87 12.82 0.63
CA LEU A 331 -42.84 13.64 1.38
C LEU A 331 -43.80 14.39 0.44
N GLU A 332 -43.29 14.91 -0.68
CA GLU A 332 -44.11 15.58 -1.70
C GLU A 332 -45.09 14.60 -2.38
N GLN A 333 -44.65 13.38 -2.67
CA GLN A 333 -45.51 12.33 -3.25
C GLN A 333 -46.58 11.85 -2.26
N ALA A 334 -46.22 11.60 -1.00
CA ALA A 334 -47.18 11.18 0.04
C ALA A 334 -48.26 12.26 0.27
N SER A 335 -47.86 13.55 0.34
CA SER A 335 -48.81 14.64 0.46
C SER A 335 -49.75 14.74 -0.76
N ALA A 336 -49.28 14.43 -1.96
CA ALA A 336 -50.10 14.44 -3.16
C ALA A 336 -51.09 13.26 -3.20
N GLU A 337 -50.67 12.08 -2.75
CA GLU A 337 -51.53 10.90 -2.62
C GLU A 337 -52.61 11.11 -1.55
N ASP A 338 -52.26 11.68 -0.39
CA ASP A 338 -53.21 12.00 0.67
C ASP A 338 -54.26 13.01 0.19
N LEU A 339 -53.84 14.07 -0.52
CA LEU A 339 -54.76 15.03 -1.11
C LEU A 339 -55.65 14.37 -2.19
N ALA A 340 -55.09 13.50 -3.04
CA ALA A 340 -55.86 12.80 -4.05
C ALA A 340 -56.88 11.82 -3.44
N ALA A 341 -56.53 11.11 -2.36
CA ALA A 341 -57.44 10.24 -1.62
C ALA A 341 -58.58 11.05 -0.98
N THR A 342 -58.24 12.18 -0.35
CA THR A 342 -59.23 13.09 0.25
C THR A 342 -60.18 13.66 -0.82
N TRP A 343 -59.65 14.05 -1.98
CA TRP A 343 -60.46 14.52 -3.11
C TRP A 343 -61.33 13.41 -3.72
N ALA A 344 -60.85 12.17 -3.78
CA ALA A 344 -61.62 11.03 -4.26
C ALA A 344 -62.81 10.71 -3.34
N GLU A 345 -62.59 10.70 -2.02
CA GLU A 345 -63.65 10.53 -1.02
C GLU A 345 -64.71 11.64 -1.11
N LEU A 346 -64.28 12.89 -1.33
CA LEU A 346 -65.18 14.02 -1.53
C LEU A 346 -65.95 13.97 -2.85
N SER A 347 -65.38 13.37 -3.90
CA SER A 347 -66.01 13.29 -5.21
C SER A 347 -67.12 12.23 -5.35
N ASP A 348 -67.16 11.27 -4.41
CA ASP A 348 -68.19 10.22 -4.34
C ASP A 348 -69.41 10.63 -3.48
N LEU A 349 -69.35 11.78 -2.82
CA LEU A 349 -70.45 12.34 -2.02
C LEU A 349 -71.36 13.22 -2.89
N SER A 350 -72.67 13.18 -2.63
CA SER A 350 -73.62 14.08 -3.29
C SER A 350 -73.49 15.51 -2.76
N ASP A 351 -73.90 16.50 -3.56
CA ASP A 351 -73.86 17.92 -3.16
C ASP A 351 -74.58 18.21 -1.81
N GLU A 352 -75.60 17.42 -1.45
CA GLU A 352 -76.29 17.51 -0.15
C GLU A 352 -75.44 16.97 1.03
N GLU A 353 -74.65 15.93 0.81
CA GLU A 353 -73.79 15.31 1.83
C GLU A 353 -72.52 16.15 2.08
N ILE A 354 -71.95 16.74 1.02
CA ILE A 354 -70.84 17.69 1.12
C ILE A 354 -71.28 18.95 1.90
N ALA A 355 -72.50 19.44 1.66
CA ALA A 355 -73.06 20.58 2.39
C ALA A 355 -73.31 20.26 3.88
N ALA A 356 -73.67 19.02 4.22
CA ALA A 356 -73.87 18.59 5.61
C ALA A 356 -72.54 18.47 6.38
N LEU A 357 -71.47 17.95 5.75
CA LEU A 357 -70.14 17.85 6.35
C LEU A 357 -69.50 19.23 6.61
N LEU A 358 -69.62 20.15 5.66
CA LEU A 358 -69.13 21.53 5.83
C LEU A 358 -69.92 22.30 6.89
N ALA A 359 -71.21 21.99 7.08
CA ALA A 359 -72.03 22.58 8.14
C ALA A 359 -71.63 22.06 9.53
N SER A 360 -71.23 20.79 9.68
CA SER A 360 -70.80 20.24 10.97
C SER A 360 -69.43 20.74 11.43
N GLU A 361 -68.47 20.95 10.52
CA GLU A 361 -67.15 21.49 10.88
C GLU A 361 -67.19 22.99 11.28
N LEU A 362 -68.16 23.75 10.75
CA LEU A 362 -68.37 25.16 11.11
C LEU A 362 -69.09 25.35 12.45
N GLU A 363 -69.73 24.32 13.00
CA GLU A 363 -70.32 24.35 14.35
C GLU A 363 -69.33 23.92 15.45
N GLU A 364 -68.20 23.28 15.08
CA GLU A 364 -67.13 22.86 16.00
C GLU A 364 -65.93 23.83 16.08
N SER A 365 -65.90 24.92 15.29
CA SER A 365 -64.93 26.03 15.41
C SER A 365 -65.54 27.24 16.11
#